data_AF-A0A935HM42-F1
#
_entry.id   AF-A0A935HM42-F1
#
_cell.length_a   1.000
_cell.length_b   1.000
_cell.length_c   1.000
_cell.angle_alpha   90.00
_cell.angle_beta   90.00
_cell.angle_gamma   90.00
#
_symmetry.space_group_name_H-M   'P 1'
#
loop_
_entity.id
_entity.type
_entity.pdbx_description
1 polymer ?
#
loop_
_entity_poly.entity_id
_entity_poly.type
_entity_poly.pdbx_seq_one_letter_code
_entity_poly.pdbx_strand_id
1 'polypeptide(L)'
;MGHTKIALLISLGTILSLSMAAQQNVPALPTKELFEQKVMHDGDKPYLSLEPDSLPGDAALNARCTALWPSLMYLFENYATTATYIWKLGKMLPDTATTHARVDSSFTADTAFTTLYQRAVARERVSPISIDSALNIASHFFYLHSEKGEPVVHICVGINKVKELSAALAHPYHAAFCYQVIWEMEDYSALLNAVKAPYSKEFKKRKPSEARILEVEPLIYAGMADQPELRRALIACYERNKGHLNFELVY
;
A
#
# COMPACT_ATOMS: atom_id res chain seq x y z
N MET A 1 64.37 -21.53 -40.21
CA MET A 1 63.12 -21.75 -40.97
C MET A 1 62.30 -22.77 -40.20
N GLY A 2 61.05 -22.43 -39.85
CA GLY A 2 60.04 -23.38 -39.35
C GLY A 2 59.71 -23.29 -37.85
N HIS A 3 58.55 -22.66 -37.57
CA HIS A 3 57.58 -22.92 -36.48
C HIS A 3 58.07 -22.77 -35.00
N THR A 4 57.34 -22.26 -34.00
CA THR A 4 55.90 -22.17 -33.72
C THR A 4 55.67 -21.13 -32.60
N LYS A 5 54.53 -20.44 -32.65
CA LYS A 5 54.00 -19.53 -31.61
C LYS A 5 53.53 -20.29 -30.37
N ILE A 6 53.73 -19.75 -29.16
CA ILE A 6 52.75 -19.84 -28.04
C ILE A 6 52.80 -18.53 -27.26
N ALA A 7 51.72 -17.74 -27.37
CA ALA A 7 51.44 -16.62 -26.48
C ALA A 7 50.59 -17.15 -25.32
N LEU A 8 51.05 -16.96 -24.08
CA LEU A 8 50.32 -17.34 -22.88
C LEU A 8 49.46 -16.14 -22.44
N LEU A 9 48.15 -16.22 -22.70
CA LEU A 9 47.13 -15.33 -22.13
C LEU A 9 46.81 -15.84 -20.72
N ILE A 10 47.23 -15.11 -19.69
CA ILE A 10 46.77 -15.32 -18.32
C ILE A 10 45.48 -14.53 -18.15
N SER A 11 44.34 -15.22 -18.20
CA SER A 11 43.05 -14.67 -17.81
C SER A 11 42.97 -14.60 -16.29
N LEU A 12 42.91 -13.38 -15.73
CA LEU A 12 42.45 -13.15 -14.37
C LEU A 12 40.97 -13.53 -14.28
N GLY A 13 40.68 -14.66 -13.66
CA GLY A 13 39.33 -15.03 -13.25
C GLY A 13 38.89 -14.17 -12.07
N THR A 14 38.05 -13.17 -12.31
CA THR A 14 37.25 -12.53 -11.28
C THR A 14 36.21 -13.52 -10.78
N ILE A 15 36.41 -14.03 -9.56
CA ILE A 15 35.40 -14.79 -8.83
C ILE A 15 34.31 -13.78 -8.40
N LEU A 16 33.32 -13.59 -9.27
CA LEU A 16 32.05 -12.98 -8.91
C LEU A 16 31.35 -13.90 -7.90
N SER A 17 31.42 -13.53 -6.63
CA SER A 17 30.60 -14.12 -5.58
C SER A 17 29.16 -13.66 -5.81
N LEU A 18 28.43 -14.40 -6.64
CA LEU A 18 26.97 -14.31 -6.70
C LEU A 18 26.43 -14.84 -5.36
N SER A 19 26.21 -13.93 -4.41
CA SER A 19 25.28 -14.19 -3.33
C SER A 19 23.88 -14.28 -3.96
N MET A 20 23.52 -15.46 -4.46
CA MET A 20 22.12 -15.79 -4.66
C MET A 20 21.49 -15.79 -3.26
N ALA A 21 20.92 -14.64 -2.88
CA ALA A 21 19.95 -14.63 -1.81
C ALA A 21 18.91 -15.69 -2.18
N ALA A 22 18.81 -16.73 -1.37
CA ALA A 22 17.82 -17.77 -1.55
C ALA A 22 16.45 -17.09 -1.64
N GLN A 23 15.90 -17.01 -2.86
CA GLN A 23 14.46 -16.84 -3.03
C GLN A 23 13.87 -18.06 -2.32
N GLN A 24 13.31 -17.84 -1.13
CA GLN A 24 12.44 -18.82 -0.52
C GLN A 24 11.30 -19.04 -1.51
N ASN A 25 11.38 -20.12 -2.27
CA ASN A 25 10.27 -20.68 -3.03
C ASN A 25 9.26 -21.19 -1.99
N VAL A 26 8.53 -20.27 -1.37
CA VAL A 26 7.30 -20.59 -0.68
C VAL A 26 6.38 -21.11 -1.78
N PRO A 27 5.85 -22.34 -1.69
CA PRO A 27 4.82 -22.81 -2.60
C PRO A 27 3.76 -21.72 -2.72
N ALA A 28 3.41 -21.32 -3.94
CA ALA A 28 2.44 -20.25 -4.14
C ALA A 28 1.09 -20.72 -3.61
N LEU A 29 0.82 -20.42 -2.34
CA LEU A 29 -0.47 -20.67 -1.72
C LEU A 29 -1.53 -19.94 -2.53
N PRO A 30 -2.71 -20.56 -2.75
CA PRO A 30 -3.85 -19.86 -3.31
C PRO A 30 -4.06 -18.53 -2.58
N THR A 31 -4.24 -17.42 -3.29
CA THR A 31 -4.35 -16.09 -2.68
C THR A 31 -5.38 -16.04 -1.56
N LYS A 32 -6.50 -16.77 -1.70
CA LYS A 32 -7.55 -16.86 -0.68
C LYS A 32 -7.05 -17.37 0.68
N GLU A 33 -6.01 -18.20 0.69
CA GLU A 33 -5.43 -18.77 1.90
C GLU A 33 -4.58 -17.75 2.67
N LEU A 34 -4.33 -16.58 2.07
CA LEU A 34 -3.70 -15.42 2.71
C LEU A 34 -4.74 -14.46 3.32
N PHE A 35 -6.00 -14.90 3.44
CA PHE A 35 -7.10 -14.13 4.00
C PHE A 35 -7.91 -14.98 4.98
N GLU A 36 -8.25 -14.38 6.11
CA GLU A 36 -9.19 -14.97 7.07
C GLU A 36 -10.59 -14.44 6.79
N GLN A 37 -11.54 -15.36 6.63
CA GLN A 37 -12.95 -15.02 6.47
C GLN A 37 -13.69 -15.17 7.80
N LYS A 38 -14.24 -14.07 8.32
CA LYS A 38 -15.04 -14.04 9.55
C LYS A 38 -16.43 -13.48 9.31
N VAL A 39 -17.39 -13.97 10.09
CA VAL A 39 -18.69 -13.30 10.25
C VAL A 39 -18.62 -12.44 11.51
N MET A 40 -18.70 -11.14 11.33
CA MET A 40 -18.65 -10.12 12.37
C MET A 40 -20.04 -9.53 12.58
N HIS A 41 -20.25 -8.84 13.69
CA HIS A 41 -21.52 -8.22 14.04
C HIS A 41 -21.33 -6.72 14.34
N ASP A 42 -22.14 -5.88 13.70
CA ASP A 42 -22.31 -4.47 14.05
C ASP A 42 -23.73 -4.29 14.60
N GLY A 43 -23.84 -4.34 15.93
CA GLY A 43 -25.12 -4.56 16.61
C GLY A 43 -25.76 -5.88 16.16
N ASP A 44 -27.00 -5.82 15.68
CA ASP A 44 -27.75 -6.98 15.19
C ASP A 44 -27.48 -7.31 13.71
N LYS A 45 -26.57 -6.58 13.04
CA LYS A 45 -26.31 -6.76 11.61
C LYS A 45 -25.04 -7.59 11.41
N PRO A 46 -25.16 -8.84 10.92
CA PRO A 46 -23.97 -9.61 10.57
C PRO A 46 -23.36 -9.07 9.27
N TYR A 47 -22.03 -9.07 9.19
CA TYR A 47 -21.27 -8.75 7.98
C TYR A 47 -20.08 -9.68 7.82
N LEU A 48 -19.59 -9.80 6.59
CA LEU A 48 -18.40 -10.59 6.29
C LEU A 48 -17.16 -9.71 6.39
N SER A 49 -16.19 -10.12 7.19
CA SER A 49 -14.83 -9.57 7.18
C SER A 49 -13.90 -10.49 6.40
N LEU A 50 -13.04 -9.89 5.57
CA LEU A 50 -11.89 -10.55 4.95
C LEU A 50 -10.66 -9.72 5.29
N GLU A 51 -9.76 -10.30 6.08
CA GLU A 51 -8.54 -9.64 6.55
C GLU A 51 -7.32 -10.42 6.07
N PRO A 52 -6.22 -9.75 5.67
CA PRO A 52 -4.91 -10.35 5.49
C PRO A 52 -4.59 -11.21 6.69
N ASP A 53 -4.42 -12.49 6.42
CA ASP A 53 -4.05 -13.46 7.42
C ASP A 53 -2.89 -14.29 6.88
N SER A 54 -2.31 -15.04 7.78
CA SER A 54 -1.18 -15.88 7.51
C SER A 54 -1.56 -17.30 7.89
N LEU A 55 -1.35 -18.23 6.96
CA LEU A 55 -1.66 -19.64 7.21
C LEU A 55 -0.94 -20.14 8.47
N PRO A 56 -1.62 -20.92 9.33
CA PRO A 56 -0.97 -21.61 10.43
C PRO A 56 0.22 -22.44 9.94
N GLY A 57 1.43 -22.16 10.46
CA GLY A 57 2.63 -22.96 10.18
C GLY A 57 3.79 -22.24 9.49
N ASP A 58 3.61 -21.01 8.99
CA ASP A 58 4.71 -20.20 8.41
C ASP A 58 4.98 -18.94 9.24
N ALA A 59 5.83 -19.06 10.27
CA ALA A 59 6.14 -17.94 11.15
C ALA A 59 6.73 -16.71 10.43
N ALA A 60 7.44 -16.89 9.31
CA ALA A 60 8.05 -15.79 8.56
C ALA A 60 7.01 -15.05 7.71
N LEU A 61 6.06 -15.78 7.14
CA LEU A 61 4.88 -15.21 6.49
C LEU A 61 4.01 -14.48 7.52
N ASN A 62 3.73 -15.10 8.67
CA ASN A 62 2.95 -14.49 9.74
C ASN A 62 3.53 -13.15 10.19
N ALA A 63 4.83 -13.12 10.52
CA ALA A 63 5.50 -11.88 10.91
C ALA A 63 5.39 -10.78 9.85
N ARG A 64 5.44 -11.15 8.56
CA ARG A 64 5.33 -10.21 7.44
C ARG A 64 3.91 -9.70 7.25
N CYS A 65 2.91 -10.58 7.27
CA CYS A 65 1.50 -10.19 7.19
C CYS A 65 1.12 -9.26 8.35
N THR A 66 1.60 -9.56 9.56
CA THR A 66 1.40 -8.68 10.74
C THR A 66 2.10 -7.33 10.56
N ALA A 67 3.38 -7.31 10.17
CA ALA A 67 4.14 -6.06 10.03
C ALA A 67 3.61 -5.15 8.91
N LEU A 68 3.03 -5.74 7.86
CA LEU A 68 2.53 -5.01 6.69
C LEU A 68 1.00 -4.98 6.63
N TRP A 69 0.30 -5.28 7.72
CA TRP A 69 -1.15 -5.44 7.71
C TRP A 69 -1.88 -4.24 7.08
N PRO A 70 -1.59 -2.97 7.43
CA PRO A 70 -2.25 -1.83 6.79
C PRO A 70 -1.94 -1.71 5.29
N SER A 71 -0.70 -2.00 4.87
CA SER A 71 -0.33 -2.03 3.44
C SER A 71 -1.06 -3.14 2.69
N LEU A 72 -1.14 -4.35 3.23
CA LEU A 72 -1.81 -5.49 2.61
C LEU A 72 -3.33 -5.26 2.52
N MET A 73 -3.93 -4.67 3.56
CA MET A 73 -5.31 -4.19 3.53
C MET A 73 -5.54 -3.16 2.43
N TYR A 74 -4.64 -2.18 2.29
CA TYR A 74 -4.74 -1.20 1.21
C TYR A 74 -4.73 -1.86 -0.16
N LEU A 75 -3.82 -2.83 -0.39
CA LEU A 75 -3.78 -3.57 -1.66
C LEU A 75 -5.09 -4.31 -1.91
N PHE A 76 -5.63 -4.99 -0.88
CA PHE A 76 -6.91 -5.69 -0.99
C PHE A 76 -8.07 -4.73 -1.33
N GLU A 77 -8.27 -3.69 -0.53
CA GLU A 77 -9.39 -2.76 -0.67
C GLU A 77 -9.37 -2.00 -2.01
N ASN A 78 -8.18 -1.74 -2.54
CA ASN A 78 -8.02 -0.92 -3.74
C ASN A 78 -7.83 -1.73 -5.02
N TYR A 79 -7.29 -2.95 -4.96
CA TYR A 79 -6.93 -3.70 -6.17
C TYR A 79 -7.68 -5.02 -6.30
N ALA A 80 -8.29 -5.55 -5.22
CA ALA A 80 -9.09 -6.77 -5.32
C ALA A 80 -10.53 -6.47 -5.76
N THR A 81 -10.97 -7.16 -6.80
CA THR A 81 -12.38 -7.24 -7.20
C THR A 81 -13.22 -7.77 -6.04
N THR A 82 -12.68 -8.73 -5.27
CA THR A 82 -13.29 -9.30 -4.04
C THR A 82 -13.74 -8.22 -3.05
N ALA A 83 -12.93 -7.20 -2.80
CA ALA A 83 -13.25 -6.15 -1.85
C ALA A 83 -14.51 -5.36 -2.25
N THR A 84 -14.74 -5.18 -3.56
CA THR A 84 -15.85 -4.35 -4.08
C THR A 84 -17.24 -4.96 -3.90
N TYR A 85 -17.35 -6.28 -3.73
CA TYR A 85 -18.65 -6.95 -3.58
C TYR A 85 -18.81 -7.71 -2.27
N ILE A 86 -17.78 -7.79 -1.41
CA ILE A 86 -17.88 -8.46 -0.10
C ILE A 86 -19.07 -7.97 0.74
N TRP A 87 -19.30 -6.64 0.74
CA TRP A 87 -20.43 -6.01 1.42
C TRP A 87 -21.79 -6.48 0.87
N LYS A 88 -21.86 -6.88 -0.40
CA LYS A 88 -23.09 -7.44 -1.02
C LYS A 88 -23.35 -8.87 -0.55
N LEU A 89 -22.31 -9.61 -0.17
CA LEU A 89 -22.44 -10.98 0.36
C LEU A 89 -23.04 -11.00 1.77
N GLY A 90 -22.94 -9.91 2.54
CA GLY A 90 -23.54 -9.82 3.88
C GLY A 90 -25.05 -10.12 3.89
N LYS A 91 -25.76 -9.85 2.77
CA LYS A 91 -27.19 -10.17 2.60
C LYS A 91 -27.49 -11.67 2.51
N MET A 92 -26.47 -12.50 2.31
CA MET A 92 -26.59 -13.96 2.19
C MET A 92 -26.37 -14.65 3.54
N LEU A 93 -25.98 -13.92 4.58
CA LEU A 93 -25.79 -14.49 5.91
C LEU A 93 -27.14 -14.94 6.49
N PRO A 94 -27.21 -16.14 7.11
CA PRO A 94 -26.08 -16.95 7.58
C PRO A 94 -25.60 -18.07 6.63
N ASP A 95 -25.94 -18.08 5.34
CA ASP A 95 -25.47 -19.13 4.39
C ASP A 95 -23.96 -19.00 4.11
N THR A 96 -23.16 -19.59 5.01
CA THR A 96 -21.70 -19.54 4.96
C THR A 96 -21.14 -20.35 3.81
N ALA A 97 -21.74 -21.49 3.45
CA ALA A 97 -21.25 -22.34 2.37
C ALA A 97 -21.29 -21.62 1.02
N THR A 98 -22.42 -20.99 0.67
CA THR A 98 -22.53 -20.22 -0.57
C THR A 98 -21.64 -18.99 -0.53
N THR A 99 -21.53 -18.34 0.62
CA THR A 99 -20.65 -17.16 0.79
C THR A 99 -19.18 -17.51 0.58
N HIS A 100 -18.70 -18.62 1.16
CA HIS A 100 -17.33 -19.14 0.97
C HIS A 100 -17.06 -19.47 -0.51
N ALA A 101 -17.98 -20.18 -1.17
CA ALA A 101 -17.82 -20.54 -2.59
C ALA A 101 -17.71 -19.30 -3.50
N ARG A 102 -18.45 -18.22 -3.18
CA ARG A 102 -18.39 -16.96 -3.94
C ARG A 102 -17.08 -16.21 -3.73
N VAL A 103 -16.59 -16.16 -2.49
CA VAL A 103 -15.29 -15.56 -2.16
C VAL A 103 -14.17 -16.31 -2.88
N ASP A 104 -14.17 -17.65 -2.79
CA ASP A 104 -13.19 -18.52 -3.45
C ASP A 104 -13.17 -18.33 -4.97
N SER A 105 -14.35 -18.33 -5.59
CA SER A 105 -14.51 -18.12 -7.03
C SER A 105 -13.93 -16.78 -7.48
N SER A 106 -14.14 -15.73 -6.69
CA SER A 106 -13.63 -14.41 -7.01
C SER A 106 -12.12 -14.28 -6.87
N PHE A 107 -11.52 -14.82 -5.80
CA PHE A 107 -10.06 -14.84 -5.70
C PHE A 107 -9.44 -15.62 -6.87
N THR A 108 -10.08 -16.71 -7.29
CA THR A 108 -9.64 -17.50 -8.45
C THR A 108 -9.74 -16.71 -9.76
N ALA A 109 -10.79 -15.90 -9.92
CA ALA A 109 -10.99 -15.08 -11.11
C ALA A 109 -10.07 -13.86 -11.17
N ASP A 110 -9.67 -13.31 -10.02
CA ASP A 110 -8.87 -12.09 -9.93
C ASP A 110 -7.35 -12.36 -10.03
N THR A 111 -6.93 -12.68 -11.25
CA THR A 111 -5.53 -12.98 -11.57
C THR A 111 -4.60 -11.77 -11.40
N ALA A 112 -5.10 -10.56 -11.66
CA ALA A 112 -4.35 -9.32 -11.53
C ALA A 112 -4.03 -9.01 -10.06
N PHE A 113 -5.05 -9.06 -9.19
CA PHE A 113 -4.85 -8.91 -7.75
C PHE A 113 -3.98 -10.03 -7.18
N THR A 114 -4.23 -11.29 -7.57
CA THR A 114 -3.42 -12.44 -7.13
C THR A 114 -1.94 -12.23 -7.40
N THR A 115 -1.58 -11.83 -8.63
CA THR A 115 -0.19 -11.56 -9.00
C THR A 115 0.40 -10.44 -8.15
N LEU A 116 -0.34 -9.35 -7.99
CA LEU A 116 0.09 -8.19 -7.20
C LEU A 116 0.32 -8.54 -5.72
N TYR A 117 -0.63 -9.26 -5.12
CA TYR A 117 -0.60 -9.56 -3.69
C TYR A 117 0.47 -10.60 -3.36
N GLN A 118 0.58 -11.66 -4.17
CA GLN A 118 1.61 -12.67 -4.01
C GLN A 118 3.01 -12.07 -4.18
N ARG A 119 3.20 -11.10 -5.08
CA ARG A 119 4.49 -10.40 -5.21
C ARG A 119 4.88 -9.64 -3.94
N ALA A 120 3.92 -8.95 -3.31
CA ALA A 120 4.14 -8.24 -2.05
C ALA A 120 4.52 -9.24 -0.94
N VAL A 121 3.71 -10.29 -0.80
CA VAL A 121 3.89 -11.33 0.22
C VAL A 121 5.19 -12.11 0.02
N ALA A 122 5.60 -12.43 -1.21
CA ALA A 122 6.85 -13.11 -1.52
C ALA A 122 8.09 -12.21 -1.41
N ARG A 123 7.91 -10.89 -1.22
CA ARG A 123 8.99 -9.88 -1.26
C ARG A 123 9.77 -9.88 -2.57
N GLU A 124 9.11 -10.20 -3.68
CA GLU A 124 9.75 -10.10 -4.99
C GLU A 124 10.02 -8.62 -5.30
N ARG A 125 11.30 -8.31 -5.53
CA ARG A 125 11.78 -6.94 -5.61
C ARG A 125 11.07 -6.14 -6.70
N VAL A 126 10.67 -4.92 -6.35
CA VAL A 126 10.19 -3.90 -7.29
C VAL A 126 11.13 -2.70 -7.28
N SER A 127 10.95 -1.79 -8.23
CA SER A 127 11.77 -0.58 -8.33
C SER A 127 11.78 0.22 -7.02
N PRO A 128 12.93 0.83 -6.66
CA PRO A 128 13.03 1.70 -5.50
C PRO A 128 12.14 2.94 -5.68
N ILE A 129 11.88 3.63 -4.58
CA ILE A 129 11.18 4.91 -4.55
C ILE A 129 12.04 5.96 -3.83
N SER A 130 12.11 7.18 -4.38
CA SER A 130 12.74 8.30 -3.67
C SER A 130 11.80 8.84 -2.59
N ILE A 131 12.37 9.42 -1.52
CA ILE A 131 11.59 10.05 -0.47
C ILE A 131 10.64 11.13 -0.98
N ASP A 132 11.05 11.92 -1.97
CA ASP A 132 10.20 12.98 -2.55
C ASP A 132 8.99 12.39 -3.27
N SER A 133 9.19 11.25 -3.97
CA SER A 133 8.09 10.52 -4.60
C SER A 133 7.15 9.91 -3.54
N ALA A 134 7.70 9.36 -2.45
CA ALA A 134 6.91 8.83 -1.35
C ALA A 134 6.11 9.93 -0.63
N LEU A 135 6.71 11.11 -0.41
CA LEU A 135 6.04 12.29 0.15
C LEU A 135 4.89 12.75 -0.73
N ASN A 136 5.09 12.79 -2.05
CA ASN A 136 4.03 13.13 -2.99
C ASN A 136 2.88 12.11 -2.94
N ILE A 137 3.16 10.81 -2.88
CA ILE A 137 2.10 9.80 -2.77
C ILE A 137 1.37 9.93 -1.42
N ALA A 138 2.11 10.07 -0.32
CA ALA A 138 1.55 10.20 1.03
C ALA A 138 0.67 11.44 1.18
N SER A 139 1.05 12.57 0.57
CA SER A 139 0.26 13.81 0.64
C SER A 139 -1.11 13.70 -0.01
N HIS A 140 -1.27 12.80 -1.00
CA HIS A 140 -2.54 12.55 -1.65
C HIS A 140 -3.47 11.65 -0.84
N PHE A 141 -3.06 11.07 0.29
CA PHE A 141 -4.02 10.40 1.18
C PHE A 141 -4.87 11.38 1.99
N PHE A 142 -4.51 12.67 1.99
CA PHE A 142 -5.28 13.71 2.65
C PHE A 142 -6.31 14.29 1.68
N TYR A 143 -7.59 14.32 2.03
CA TYR A 143 -8.68 14.87 1.22
C TYR A 143 -9.22 16.14 1.85
N LEU A 144 -9.29 17.22 1.08
CA LEU A 144 -9.90 18.48 1.52
C LEU A 144 -11.38 18.52 1.10
N HIS A 145 -12.28 18.67 2.07
CA HIS A 145 -13.66 19.06 1.79
C HIS A 145 -14.16 20.14 2.73
N SER A 146 -15.40 20.58 2.49
CA SER A 146 -16.11 21.46 3.41
C SER A 146 -17.17 20.68 4.18
N GLU A 147 -17.16 20.81 5.50
CA GLU A 147 -18.24 20.35 6.37
C GLU A 147 -18.80 21.55 7.13
N LYS A 148 -20.11 21.82 7.01
CA LYS A 148 -20.80 22.97 7.66
C LYS A 148 -20.13 24.33 7.42
N GLY A 149 -19.41 24.49 6.30
CA GLY A 149 -18.70 25.72 5.95
C GLY A 149 -17.25 25.78 6.44
N GLU A 150 -16.78 24.80 7.22
CA GLU A 150 -15.39 24.70 7.66
C GLU A 150 -14.56 23.85 6.69
N PRO A 151 -13.28 24.19 6.41
CA PRO A 151 -12.34 23.26 5.80
C PRO A 151 -12.11 22.08 6.73
N VAL A 152 -12.32 20.88 6.22
CA VAL A 152 -11.88 19.67 6.89
C VAL A 152 -10.98 18.89 5.95
N VAL A 153 -9.86 18.43 6.51
CA VAL A 153 -8.96 17.52 5.81
C VAL A 153 -9.06 16.16 6.50
N HIS A 154 -9.31 15.11 5.73
CA HIS A 154 -9.44 13.74 6.23
C HIS A 154 -8.45 12.82 5.54
N ILE A 155 -8.13 11.68 6.14
CA ILE A 155 -7.48 10.60 5.41
C ILE A 155 -8.54 9.87 4.58
N CYS A 156 -8.31 9.72 3.29
CA CYS A 156 -9.23 9.02 2.39
C CYS A 156 -8.48 8.02 1.51
N VAL A 157 -8.97 6.79 1.52
CA VAL A 157 -8.52 5.71 0.63
C VAL A 157 -9.35 5.77 -0.65
N GLY A 158 -8.70 5.89 -1.80
CA GLY A 158 -9.35 5.74 -3.12
C GLY A 158 -10.05 6.97 -3.71
N ILE A 159 -10.12 8.10 -3.01
CA ILE A 159 -10.80 9.32 -3.49
C ILE A 159 -9.83 10.28 -4.23
N ASN A 160 -8.60 10.39 -3.74
CA ASN A 160 -7.69 11.46 -4.14
C ASN A 160 -6.74 11.08 -5.27
N LYS A 161 -7.22 10.27 -6.23
CA LYS A 161 -6.46 9.91 -7.44
C LYS A 161 -5.10 9.29 -7.19
N VAL A 162 -4.85 8.70 -6.00
CA VAL A 162 -3.55 8.08 -5.65
C VAL A 162 -3.13 7.08 -6.73
N LYS A 163 -4.05 6.29 -7.28
CA LYS A 163 -3.78 5.33 -8.37
C LYS A 163 -3.35 5.97 -9.69
N GLU A 164 -3.69 7.24 -9.92
CA GLU A 164 -3.43 7.98 -11.16
C GLU A 164 -2.08 8.70 -11.11
N LEU A 165 -1.45 8.83 -9.93
CA LEU A 165 -0.17 9.52 -9.75
C LEU A 165 0.97 8.89 -10.55
N SER A 166 0.90 7.59 -10.83
CA SER A 166 1.91 6.88 -11.60
C SER A 166 1.35 5.61 -12.23
N ALA A 167 1.73 5.38 -13.49
CA ALA A 167 1.44 4.14 -14.20
C ALA A 167 2.53 3.05 -13.96
N ALA A 168 3.52 3.33 -13.12
CA ALA A 168 4.61 2.37 -12.86
C ALA A 168 4.07 1.11 -12.18
N LEU A 169 4.57 -0.07 -12.59
CA LEU A 169 4.19 -1.35 -11.99
C LEU A 169 4.48 -1.44 -10.49
N ALA A 170 5.45 -0.66 -9.99
CA ALA A 170 5.81 -0.60 -8.57
C ALA A 170 4.88 0.30 -7.73
N HIS A 171 4.09 1.16 -8.38
CA HIS A 171 3.27 2.17 -7.72
C HIS A 171 2.29 1.61 -6.67
N PRO A 172 1.59 0.49 -6.89
CA PRO A 172 0.70 -0.08 -5.87
C PRO A 172 1.40 -0.38 -4.54
N TYR A 173 2.63 -0.90 -4.58
CA TYR A 173 3.41 -1.22 -3.38
C TYR A 173 3.86 0.05 -2.66
N HIS A 174 4.23 1.09 -3.41
CA HIS A 174 4.61 2.38 -2.86
C HIS A 174 3.42 3.10 -2.21
N ALA A 175 2.25 3.06 -2.85
CA ALA A 175 1.00 3.61 -2.31
C ALA A 175 0.54 2.86 -1.05
N ALA A 176 0.64 1.54 -1.03
CA ALA A 176 0.34 0.72 0.14
C ALA A 176 1.22 1.06 1.34
N PHE A 177 2.52 1.26 1.11
CA PHE A 177 3.45 1.70 2.15
C PHE A 177 3.09 3.10 2.67
N CYS A 178 2.82 4.05 1.78
CA CYS A 178 2.43 5.39 2.18
C CYS A 178 1.13 5.38 3.00
N TYR A 179 0.16 4.55 2.62
CA TYR A 179 -1.06 4.36 3.41
C TYR A 179 -0.76 3.85 4.82
N GLN A 180 0.10 2.83 4.95
CA GLN A 180 0.51 2.31 6.26
C GLN A 180 1.13 3.40 7.15
N VAL A 181 1.99 4.24 6.57
CA VAL A 181 2.58 5.37 7.32
C VAL A 181 1.49 6.30 7.85
N ILE A 182 0.55 6.70 7.00
CA ILE A 182 -0.53 7.60 7.37
C ILE A 182 -1.45 6.97 8.43
N TRP A 183 -1.73 5.67 8.32
CA TRP A 183 -2.53 4.92 9.28
C TRP A 183 -1.85 4.83 10.66
N GLU A 184 -0.54 4.59 10.70
CA GLU A 184 0.26 4.48 11.94
C GLU A 184 0.57 5.81 12.63
N MET A 185 0.33 6.96 11.98
CA MET A 185 0.64 8.26 12.56
C MET A 185 -0.25 8.64 13.76
N GLU A 186 -1.37 7.93 13.99
CA GLU A 186 -2.38 8.08 15.06
C GLU A 186 -3.00 9.49 15.21
N ASP A 187 -2.19 10.54 15.33
CA ASP A 187 -2.55 11.96 15.33
C ASP A 187 -1.80 12.74 14.25
N TYR A 188 -2.51 13.04 13.16
CA TYR A 188 -2.05 13.87 12.05
C TYR A 188 -2.62 15.29 12.10
N SER A 189 -3.31 15.67 13.18
CA SER A 189 -4.01 16.96 13.30
C SER A 189 -3.08 18.16 13.22
N ALA A 190 -1.87 18.06 13.78
CA ALA A 190 -0.87 19.12 13.71
C ALA A 190 -0.42 19.41 12.27
N LEU A 191 -0.12 18.37 11.48
CA LEU A 191 0.23 18.52 10.07
C LEU A 191 -0.92 19.16 9.30
N LEU A 192 -2.14 18.65 9.51
CA LEU A 192 -3.34 19.16 8.85
C LEU A 192 -3.62 20.63 9.20
N ASN A 193 -3.45 20.99 10.47
CA ASN A 193 -3.66 22.36 10.92
C ASN A 193 -2.63 23.31 10.29
N ALA A 194 -1.37 22.88 10.15
CA ALA A 194 -0.34 23.69 9.52
C ALA A 194 -0.68 24.00 8.05
N VAL A 195 -1.09 22.99 7.27
CA VAL A 195 -1.37 23.18 5.83
C VAL A 195 -2.70 23.87 5.55
N LYS A 196 -3.71 23.68 6.39
CA LYS A 196 -5.04 24.29 6.20
C LYS A 196 -5.14 25.71 6.79
N ALA A 197 -4.22 26.12 7.67
CA ALA A 197 -4.25 27.42 8.32
C ALA A 197 -4.39 28.61 7.36
N PRO A 198 -3.69 28.64 6.20
CA PRO A 198 -3.83 29.74 5.23
C PRO A 198 -5.25 29.91 4.69
N TYR A 199 -5.99 28.80 4.50
CA TYR A 199 -7.33 28.78 3.91
C TYR A 199 -8.44 28.84 4.96
N SER A 200 -8.12 28.56 6.23
CA SER A 200 -9.09 28.47 7.32
C SER A 200 -9.91 29.75 7.49
N LYS A 201 -9.28 30.93 7.39
CA LYS A 201 -10.00 32.21 7.51
C LYS A 201 -10.91 32.49 6.31
N GLU A 202 -10.50 32.08 5.11
CA GLU A 202 -11.27 32.25 3.89
C GLU A 202 -12.53 31.38 3.94
N PHE A 203 -12.38 30.08 4.22
CA PHE A 203 -13.48 29.13 4.17
C PHE A 203 -14.45 29.32 5.34
N LYS A 204 -13.96 29.73 6.53
CA LYS A 204 -14.83 30.13 7.66
C LYS A 204 -15.82 31.24 7.31
N LYS A 205 -15.42 32.20 6.48
CA LYS A 205 -16.27 33.34 6.11
C LYS A 205 -17.32 32.96 5.09
N ARG A 206 -17.03 31.98 4.23
CA ARG A 206 -17.91 31.53 3.16
C ARG A 206 -17.54 30.10 2.78
N LYS A 207 -18.55 29.22 2.71
CA LYS A 207 -18.40 27.87 2.17
C LYS A 207 -17.70 27.93 0.80
N PRO A 208 -16.57 27.24 0.60
CA PRO A 208 -15.86 27.27 -0.68
C PRO A 208 -16.69 26.59 -1.77
N SER A 209 -16.56 27.08 -3.01
CA SER A 209 -17.08 26.37 -4.18
C SER A 209 -16.20 25.15 -4.48
N GLU A 210 -16.74 24.17 -5.21
CA GLU A 210 -15.97 23.02 -5.68
C GLU A 210 -14.76 23.45 -6.51
N ALA A 211 -14.92 24.45 -7.37
CA ALA A 211 -13.83 25.03 -8.14
C ALA A 211 -12.70 25.59 -7.25
N ARG A 212 -13.05 26.22 -6.13
CA ARG A 212 -12.06 26.73 -5.17
C ARG A 212 -11.37 25.60 -4.40
N ILE A 213 -12.09 24.53 -4.06
CA ILE A 213 -11.49 23.33 -3.47
C ILE A 213 -10.45 22.73 -4.42
N LEU A 214 -10.80 22.57 -5.71
CA LEU A 214 -9.89 22.05 -6.73
C LEU A 214 -8.65 22.95 -6.95
N GLU A 215 -8.78 24.26 -6.77
CA GLU A 215 -7.65 25.18 -6.84
C GLU A 215 -6.70 25.05 -5.64
N VAL A 216 -7.25 24.84 -4.44
CA VAL A 216 -6.50 24.77 -3.18
C VAL A 216 -5.90 23.38 -2.94
N GLU A 217 -6.56 22.32 -3.40
CA GLU A 217 -6.15 20.93 -3.27
C GLU A 217 -4.65 20.68 -3.58
N PRO A 218 -4.11 21.06 -4.76
CA PRO A 218 -2.69 20.83 -5.04
C PRO A 218 -1.75 21.60 -4.11
N LEU A 219 -2.18 22.75 -3.56
CA LEU A 219 -1.39 23.52 -2.60
C LEU A 219 -1.35 22.83 -1.23
N ILE A 220 -2.44 22.17 -0.83
CA ILE A 220 -2.46 21.32 0.36
C ILE A 220 -1.53 20.12 0.16
N TYR A 221 -1.55 19.48 -1.00
CA TYR A 221 -0.66 18.33 -1.28
C TYR A 221 0.81 18.73 -1.25
N ALA A 222 1.16 19.86 -1.85
CA ALA A 222 2.51 20.41 -1.77
C ALA A 222 2.89 20.74 -0.31
N GLY A 223 2.02 21.47 0.39
CA GLY A 223 2.26 21.84 1.80
C GLY A 223 2.39 20.64 2.73
N MET A 224 1.67 19.54 2.46
CA MET A 224 1.78 18.28 3.20
C MET A 224 3.08 17.54 2.88
N ALA A 225 3.48 17.49 1.61
CA ALA A 225 4.76 16.90 1.20
C ALA A 225 5.97 17.64 1.80
N ASP A 226 5.84 18.94 2.05
CA ASP A 226 6.88 19.75 2.70
C ASP A 226 6.96 19.57 4.22
N GLN A 227 6.01 18.86 4.86
CA GLN A 227 6.01 18.70 6.31
C GLN A 227 7.16 17.80 6.78
N PRO A 228 8.08 18.30 7.64
CA PRO A 228 9.16 17.49 8.20
C PRO A 228 8.67 16.27 8.98
N GLU A 229 7.52 16.38 9.64
CA GLU A 229 6.85 15.32 10.40
C GLU A 229 6.49 14.15 9.48
N LEU A 230 5.91 14.42 8.30
CA LEU A 230 5.53 13.38 7.35
C LEU A 230 6.78 12.68 6.78
N ARG A 231 7.83 13.45 6.47
CA ARG A 231 9.11 12.89 6.03
C ARG A 231 9.72 11.97 7.08
N ARG A 232 9.72 12.38 8.35
CA ARG A 232 10.22 11.56 9.46
C ARG A 232 9.36 10.31 9.66
N ALA A 233 8.04 10.42 9.55
CA ALA A 233 7.13 9.28 9.65
C ALA A 233 7.39 8.24 8.55
N LEU A 234 7.58 8.68 7.31
CA LEU A 234 7.93 7.81 6.17
C LEU A 234 9.24 7.05 6.43
N ILE A 235 10.31 7.75 6.80
CA ILE A 235 11.60 7.08 7.10
C ILE A 235 11.45 6.12 8.27
N ALA A 236 10.80 6.55 9.36
CA ALA A 236 10.67 5.72 10.56
C ALA A 236 9.87 4.45 10.29
N CYS A 237 8.77 4.54 9.52
CA CYS A 237 8.01 3.36 9.10
C CYS A 237 8.83 2.46 8.17
N TYR A 238 9.57 3.03 7.22
CA TYR A 238 10.48 2.26 6.36
C TYR A 238 11.52 1.50 7.18
N GLU A 239 12.21 2.16 8.11
CA GLU A 239 13.27 1.54 8.90
C GLU A 239 12.75 0.40 9.79
N ARG A 240 11.54 0.52 10.34
CA ARG A 240 10.88 -0.57 11.06
C ARG A 240 10.52 -1.76 10.17
N ASN A 241 10.07 -1.48 8.94
CA ASN A 241 9.44 -2.48 8.07
C ASN A 241 10.32 -2.92 6.88
N LYS A 242 11.52 -2.37 6.67
CA LYS A 242 12.38 -2.66 5.50
C LYS A 242 12.74 -4.13 5.33
N GLY A 243 12.75 -4.90 6.43
CA GLY A 243 12.93 -6.35 6.42
C GLY A 243 11.74 -7.11 5.82
N HIS A 244 10.57 -6.48 5.68
CA HIS A 244 9.33 -7.03 5.16
C HIS A 244 8.94 -6.45 3.80
N LEU A 245 9.40 -5.24 3.47
CA LEU A 245 9.08 -4.57 2.20
C LEU A 245 9.79 -5.22 1.00
N ASN A 246 9.20 -5.05 -0.19
CA ASN A 246 9.71 -5.54 -1.47
C ASN A 246 10.42 -4.45 -2.30
N PHE A 247 10.69 -3.28 -1.73
CA PHE A 247 11.40 -2.18 -2.38
C PHE A 247 12.41 -1.52 -1.43
N GLU A 248 13.16 -0.56 -1.95
CA GLU A 248 14.04 0.31 -1.19
C GLU A 248 13.51 1.75 -1.22
N LEU A 249 13.57 2.43 -0.08
CA LEU A 249 13.31 3.87 0.03
C LEU A 249 14.66 4.58 0.00
N VAL A 250 14.84 5.49 -0.95
CA VAL A 250 16.06 6.29 -1.13
C VAL A 250 15.83 7.68 -0.56
N TYR A 251 16.55 8.08 0.50
CA TYR A 251 16.24 9.29 1.28
C TYR A 251 17.45 10.03 1.86
#